data_AF-A0A950AU64-F1
#
_entry.id   AF-A0A950AU64-F1
#
_cell.length_a   1.000
_cell.length_b   1.000
_cell.length_c   1.000
_cell.angle_alpha   90.00
_cell.angle_beta   90.00
_cell.angle_gamma   90.00
#
_symmetry.space_group_name_H-M   'P 1'
#
loop_
_entity.id
_entity.type
_entity.pdbx_description
1 polymer ?
#
loop_
_entity_poly.entity_id
_entity_poly.type
_entity_poly.pdbx_seq_one_letter_code
_entity_poly.pdbx_strand_id
1 'polypeptide(L)'
;VTATCSSSDKPRYRRLGVDSNLSDARIALGGPGQNAFPKAVLAAADPAYTAEVERQLAESGRARVWVPAAAPLAAGWIPSADLRDSRALPVLVTASRDDADLGPAIASVADDLVDAEIVVSQQAPSDLQRFEPFTVALLNRGVPSFAVETDGTLHTALMRSCTDWPSGVWIDEPRRTAPDGSNFQLQHWTHVFDYALVCGAGDWRHAEIPSRSADFANPLLAVTASSRVGGLPATGSLLQVDPAGAVQLGALKAAGNPLAHGSAHRVDPGQVAIRLVETRGGDADVVVRSPLGTVSELRPADLLEWPRLRSHSRELTTLHGYQICTALARLELPRLLDAGDTALAPQSENCQPLYARYWLHNCGPAPLGGLPVVAHLHPHRLAAAAGDDVVLRLTAASDSCDTPLAGTVTLVCPHGWSASPAVLPFTLRPGEHLEADVVLTMPPRAKPGLYPVRAQLHVTGAAKVPPAWRQVVEDVCLVSVGGADDGGLAYLVDGPADVEVAAGDSARLAVTIGTDACADLSLEAHLISPWGTWEWIGPAALGAVLPARGTVELGFDVSPPAWVEPGQWWALVRVGCAGRLVYSPAVKVTVR
;
A
#
# COMPACT_ATOMS: atom_id res chain seq x y z
N VAL A 1 6.81 -7.52 19.79
CA VAL A 1 7.69 -7.78 20.95
C VAL A 1 9.14 -7.73 20.51
N THR A 2 9.94 -6.83 21.04
CA THR A 2 11.39 -6.78 20.78
C THR A 2 12.11 -7.33 22.00
N ALA A 3 12.73 -8.50 21.89
CA ALA A 3 13.68 -9.00 22.88
C ALA A 3 15.08 -8.50 22.51
N THR A 4 15.80 -7.92 23.46
CA THR A 4 17.18 -7.49 23.30
C THR A 4 18.08 -8.27 24.25
N CYS A 5 19.19 -8.80 23.75
CA CYS A 5 20.18 -9.52 24.55
C CYS A 5 21.40 -8.64 24.84
N SER A 6 21.97 -8.76 26.04
CA SER A 6 23.24 -8.13 26.43
C SER A 6 24.05 -9.10 27.29
N SER A 7 25.40 -9.03 27.24
CA SER A 7 26.21 -9.79 28.20
C SER A 7 26.16 -9.15 29.60
N SER A 8 26.56 -9.93 30.61
CA SER A 8 26.41 -9.62 32.03
C SER A 8 27.11 -8.35 32.49
N ASP A 9 28.19 -7.96 31.79
CA ASP A 9 29.08 -6.84 32.10
C ASP A 9 28.85 -5.60 31.21
N LYS A 10 27.91 -5.66 30.27
CA LYS A 10 27.69 -4.58 29.29
C LYS A 10 26.55 -3.65 29.67
N PRO A 11 26.53 -2.43 29.09
CA PRO A 11 25.39 -1.53 29.23
C PRO A 11 24.09 -2.22 28.82
N ARG A 12 23.04 -1.97 29.60
CA ARG A 12 21.71 -2.53 29.39
C ARG A 12 20.89 -1.60 28.49
N TYR A 13 20.06 -2.17 27.64
CA TYR A 13 19.00 -1.48 26.90
C TYR A 13 18.00 -0.85 27.89
N ARG A 14 17.20 0.14 27.43
CA ARG A 14 16.12 0.87 28.13
C ARG A 14 16.49 2.24 28.72
N ARG A 15 17.22 3.04 27.95
CA ARG A 15 17.31 4.49 28.15
C ARG A 15 16.59 5.18 27.00
N LEU A 16 15.36 5.66 27.19
CA LEU A 16 14.54 6.27 26.14
C LEU A 16 15.16 7.52 25.48
N GLY A 17 16.20 8.11 26.08
CA GLY A 17 17.00 9.13 25.42
C GLY A 17 17.82 8.63 24.21
N VAL A 18 17.97 7.31 24.05
CA VAL A 18 18.71 6.67 22.94
C VAL A 18 18.04 5.42 22.38
N ASP A 19 17.23 4.73 23.19
CA ASP A 19 16.52 3.49 22.84
C ASP A 19 15.08 3.79 22.40
N SER A 20 14.54 2.95 21.52
CA SER A 20 13.22 3.16 20.91
C SER A 20 12.05 2.57 21.70
N ASN A 21 12.31 1.79 22.76
CA ASN A 21 11.29 1.29 23.66
C ASN A 21 11.80 0.96 25.06
N LEU A 22 10.85 0.77 25.98
CA LEU A 22 11.05 0.14 27.27
C LEU A 22 10.49 -1.28 27.16
N SER A 23 11.10 -2.24 27.87
CA SER A 23 10.46 -3.54 28.04
C SER A 23 9.98 -3.74 29.48
N ASP A 24 9.34 -4.87 29.74
CA ASP A 24 8.55 -5.07 30.97
C ASP A 24 9.32 -5.85 32.04
N ALA A 25 10.13 -6.82 31.62
CA ALA A 25 10.88 -7.71 32.53
C ALA A 25 12.23 -8.11 31.92
N ARG A 26 13.08 -8.79 32.69
CA ARG A 26 14.33 -9.39 32.22
C ARG A 26 14.35 -10.88 32.54
N ILE A 27 14.98 -11.67 31.66
CA ILE A 27 15.32 -13.07 31.92
C ILE A 27 16.85 -13.13 32.02
N ALA A 28 17.35 -13.58 33.17
CA ALA A 28 18.78 -13.67 33.43
C ALA A 28 19.19 -15.14 33.50
N LEU A 29 20.16 -15.51 32.65
CA LEU A 29 20.62 -16.89 32.48
C LEU A 29 21.93 -17.11 33.26
N GLY A 30 21.94 -18.12 34.13
CA GLY A 30 23.03 -18.46 35.02
C GLY A 30 22.84 -17.95 36.45
N GLY A 31 23.40 -18.67 37.43
CA GLY A 31 23.38 -18.27 38.84
C GLY A 31 24.40 -17.17 39.18
N PRO A 32 24.43 -16.68 40.44
CA PRO A 32 25.36 -15.62 40.87
C PRO A 32 26.84 -16.00 40.77
N GLY A 33 27.17 -17.31 40.70
CA GLY A 33 28.52 -17.81 40.44
C GLY A 33 28.93 -17.80 38.96
N GLN A 34 27.97 -17.74 38.04
CA GLN A 34 28.18 -17.87 36.59
C GLN A 34 27.96 -16.52 35.87
N ASN A 35 27.05 -15.69 36.38
CA ASN A 35 26.64 -14.46 35.73
C ASN A 35 26.62 -13.29 36.75
N ALA A 36 27.40 -12.24 36.43
CA ALA A 36 27.53 -11.06 37.27
C ALA A 36 26.22 -10.27 37.43
N PHE A 37 25.28 -10.37 36.48
CA PHE A 37 24.01 -9.65 36.53
C PHE A 37 23.04 -10.24 37.59
N PRO A 38 22.68 -11.54 37.58
CA PRO A 38 21.97 -12.19 38.68
C PRO A 38 22.64 -11.95 40.03
N LYS A 39 23.98 -11.97 40.11
CA LYS A 39 24.71 -11.63 41.34
C LYS A 39 24.38 -10.22 41.84
N ALA A 40 24.42 -9.23 40.94
CA ALA A 40 24.10 -7.85 41.28
C ALA A 40 22.61 -7.66 41.62
N VAL A 41 21.70 -8.39 40.96
CA VAL A 41 20.26 -8.37 41.26
C VAL A 41 20.00 -8.93 42.66
N LEU A 42 20.53 -10.12 42.97
CA LEU A 42 20.33 -10.78 44.25
C LEU A 42 20.98 -10.01 45.41
N ALA A 43 22.16 -9.42 45.20
CA ALA A 43 22.83 -8.59 46.20
C ALA A 43 22.07 -7.29 46.53
N ALA A 44 21.26 -6.79 45.59
CA ALA A 44 20.44 -5.59 45.75
C ALA A 44 18.96 -5.89 46.08
N ALA A 45 18.60 -7.17 46.24
CA ALA A 45 17.27 -7.63 46.60
C ALA A 45 17.21 -8.10 48.06
N ASP A 46 16.01 -8.43 48.54
CA ASP A 46 15.86 -9.05 49.86
C ASP A 46 16.65 -10.38 49.92
N PRO A 47 17.39 -10.68 51.02
CA PRO A 47 18.12 -11.93 51.17
C PRO A 47 17.29 -13.20 50.95
N ALA A 48 15.96 -13.15 51.15
CA ALA A 48 15.05 -14.25 50.88
C ALA A 48 15.14 -14.77 49.43
N TYR A 49 15.41 -13.91 48.44
CA TYR A 49 15.57 -14.34 47.05
C TYR A 49 16.87 -15.11 46.82
N THR A 50 17.96 -14.74 47.50
CA THR A 50 19.22 -15.50 47.46
C THR A 50 19.01 -16.88 48.09
N ALA A 51 18.38 -16.92 49.27
CA ALA A 51 18.05 -18.16 49.95
C ALA A 51 17.13 -19.06 49.11
N GLU A 52 16.16 -18.48 48.39
CA GLU A 52 15.27 -19.23 47.50
C GLU A 52 16.02 -19.86 46.31
N VAL A 53 16.94 -19.12 45.67
CA VAL A 53 17.80 -19.67 44.61
C VAL A 53 18.64 -20.82 45.16
N GLU A 54 19.31 -20.64 46.31
CA GLU A 54 20.13 -21.66 46.93
C GLU A 54 19.33 -22.92 47.31
N ARG A 55 18.12 -22.74 47.85
CA ARG A 55 17.19 -23.82 48.19
C ARG A 55 16.81 -24.64 46.95
N GLN A 56 16.35 -23.99 45.89
CA GLN A 56 15.96 -24.69 44.65
C GLN A 56 17.14 -25.42 44.00
N LEU A 57 18.33 -24.82 43.98
CA LEU A 57 19.57 -25.44 43.48
C LEU A 57 20.00 -26.65 44.33
N ALA A 58 19.81 -26.60 45.65
CA ALA A 58 20.09 -27.72 46.53
C ALA A 58 19.11 -28.89 46.29
N GLU A 59 17.82 -28.60 46.13
CA GLU A 59 16.77 -29.61 45.97
C GLU A 59 16.76 -30.26 44.59
N SER A 60 16.89 -29.47 43.52
CA SER A 60 16.66 -29.93 42.14
C SER A 60 17.83 -29.74 41.18
N GLY A 61 18.91 -29.07 41.63
CA GLY A 61 20.04 -28.69 40.78
C GLY A 61 19.76 -27.51 39.84
N ARG A 62 18.53 -27.01 39.81
CA ARG A 62 18.08 -25.89 38.99
C ARG A 62 17.28 -24.91 39.84
N ALA A 63 17.26 -23.64 39.44
CA ALA A 63 16.43 -22.64 40.09
C ALA A 63 15.77 -21.73 39.04
N ARG A 64 14.51 -21.41 39.31
CA ARG A 64 13.69 -20.46 38.58
C ARG A 64 13.04 -19.55 39.62
N VAL A 65 13.57 -18.34 39.75
CA VAL A 65 13.16 -17.40 40.81
C VAL A 65 12.84 -16.04 40.21
N TRP A 66 11.66 -15.52 40.52
CA TRP A 66 11.22 -14.18 40.17
C TRP A 66 11.60 -13.18 41.26
N VAL A 67 12.38 -12.18 40.87
CA VAL A 67 12.77 -11.07 41.75
C VAL A 67 12.02 -9.81 41.26
N PRO A 68 11.03 -9.28 41.99
CA PRO A 68 10.18 -8.14 41.57
C PRO A 68 11.00 -6.87 41.43
N ALA A 69 10.60 -5.84 40.67
CA ALA A 69 11.36 -4.57 40.64
C ALA A 69 11.43 -3.88 42.02
N ALA A 70 12.39 -2.96 42.21
CA ALA A 70 12.47 -2.14 43.44
C ALA A 70 11.30 -1.16 43.60
N ALA A 71 10.62 -0.81 42.51
CA ALA A 71 9.43 0.03 42.49
C ALA A 71 8.47 -0.46 41.39
N PRO A 72 7.16 -0.17 41.50
CA PRO A 72 6.19 -0.47 40.43
C PRO A 72 6.63 0.12 39.08
N LEU A 73 6.42 -0.61 37.99
CA LEU A 73 6.85 -0.20 36.64
C LEU A 73 6.33 1.18 36.24
N ALA A 74 5.07 1.47 36.56
CA ALA A 74 4.43 2.75 36.28
C ALA A 74 5.17 3.96 36.89
N ALA A 75 5.90 3.78 37.99
CA ALA A 75 6.69 4.85 38.61
C ALA A 75 7.97 5.17 37.81
N GLY A 76 8.50 4.20 37.04
CA GLY A 76 9.69 4.36 36.21
C GLY A 76 9.39 4.67 34.74
N TRP A 77 8.17 4.40 34.26
CA TRP A 77 7.73 4.61 32.88
C TRP A 77 7.28 6.05 32.64
N ILE A 78 8.24 6.95 32.76
CA ILE A 78 8.05 8.39 32.53
C ILE A 78 8.74 8.82 31.23
N PRO A 79 8.42 10.02 30.70
CA PRO A 79 9.16 10.58 29.57
C PRO A 79 10.67 10.55 29.82
N SER A 80 11.43 10.06 28.83
CA SER A 80 12.89 9.92 28.90
C SER A 80 13.41 8.96 29.99
N ALA A 81 12.61 7.97 30.41
CA ALA A 81 12.98 6.96 31.39
C ALA A 81 14.36 6.30 31.14
N ASP A 82 15.07 6.01 32.23
CA ASP A 82 16.29 5.21 32.27
C ASP A 82 16.08 4.01 33.20
N LEU A 83 15.78 2.85 32.63
CA LEU A 83 15.53 1.61 33.36
C LEU A 83 16.75 0.69 33.38
N ARG A 84 17.96 1.24 33.26
CA ARG A 84 19.19 0.43 33.24
C ARG A 84 19.63 -0.06 34.61
N ASP A 85 19.09 0.41 35.72
CA ASP A 85 19.43 -0.15 37.04
C ASP A 85 19.09 -1.66 37.12
N SER A 86 19.82 -2.44 37.93
CA SER A 86 19.62 -3.90 38.01
C SER A 86 18.26 -4.29 38.57
N ARG A 87 17.70 -3.47 39.47
CA ARG A 87 16.40 -3.66 40.12
C ARG A 87 15.30 -2.74 39.54
N ALA A 88 15.59 -1.93 38.52
CA ALA A 88 14.56 -1.09 37.85
C ALA A 88 13.42 -1.90 37.22
N LEU A 89 13.64 -3.17 36.95
CA LEU A 89 12.69 -4.07 36.28
C LEU A 89 12.70 -5.42 37.01
N PRO A 90 11.58 -6.14 37.00
CA PRO A 90 11.56 -7.48 37.55
C PRO A 90 12.45 -8.42 36.72
N VAL A 91 13.03 -9.39 37.39
CA VAL A 91 14.01 -10.31 36.81
C VAL A 91 13.62 -11.75 37.11
N LEU A 92 13.39 -12.55 36.06
CA LEU A 92 13.37 -14.00 36.15
C LEU A 92 14.81 -14.52 36.13
N VAL A 93 15.28 -15.08 37.24
CA VAL A 93 16.59 -15.74 37.33
C VAL A 93 16.42 -17.22 37.03
N THR A 94 17.08 -17.68 35.97
CA THR A 94 17.20 -19.10 35.60
C THR A 94 18.62 -19.54 35.88
N ALA A 95 18.82 -20.34 36.92
CA ALA A 95 20.13 -20.79 37.37
C ALA A 95 20.23 -22.32 37.42
N SER A 96 21.46 -22.80 37.40
CA SER A 96 21.83 -24.21 37.55
C SER A 96 23.01 -24.33 38.50
N ARG A 97 23.28 -25.55 38.97
CA ARG A 97 24.41 -25.83 39.87
C ARG A 97 25.77 -25.59 39.19
N ASP A 98 25.87 -25.94 37.91
CA ASP A 98 27.05 -25.76 37.08
C ASP A 98 26.68 -25.40 35.63
N ASP A 99 27.69 -25.11 34.80
CA ASP A 99 27.50 -24.69 33.40
C ASP A 99 26.90 -25.79 32.52
N ALA A 100 27.12 -27.07 32.85
CA ALA A 100 26.59 -28.18 32.08
C ALA A 100 25.06 -28.28 32.23
N ASP A 101 24.54 -27.95 33.41
CA ASP A 101 23.11 -27.97 33.72
C ASP A 101 22.35 -26.70 33.29
N LEU A 102 23.04 -25.64 32.83
CA LEU A 102 22.38 -24.41 32.41
C LEU A 102 21.56 -24.58 31.13
N GLY A 103 22.08 -25.31 30.15
CA GLY A 103 21.36 -25.62 28.91
C GLY A 103 20.02 -26.32 29.16
N PRO A 104 19.99 -27.42 29.94
CA PRO A 104 18.74 -28.05 30.36
C PRO A 104 17.80 -27.16 31.17
N ALA A 105 18.30 -26.23 32.00
CA ALA A 105 17.46 -25.26 32.71
C ALA A 105 16.81 -24.25 31.74
N ILE A 106 17.55 -23.78 30.73
CA ILE A 106 17.04 -22.93 29.65
C ILE A 106 15.98 -23.69 28.83
N ALA A 107 16.26 -24.93 28.44
CA ALA A 107 15.33 -25.77 27.70
C ALA A 107 14.01 -25.94 28.45
N SER A 108 14.06 -26.19 29.76
CA SER A 108 12.84 -26.28 30.59
C SER A 108 12.04 -24.98 30.65
N VAL A 109 12.66 -23.80 30.53
CA VAL A 109 11.95 -22.52 30.43
C VAL A 109 11.34 -22.35 29.04
N ALA A 110 12.05 -22.76 27.98
CA ALA A 110 11.53 -22.74 26.63
C ALA A 110 10.36 -23.71 26.43
N ASP A 111 10.42 -24.90 27.04
CA ASP A 111 9.35 -25.90 27.02
C ASP A 111 8.08 -25.39 27.74
N ASP A 112 8.24 -24.62 28.82
CA ASP A 112 7.11 -24.03 29.55
C ASP A 112 6.39 -22.98 28.70
N LEU A 113 7.12 -22.22 27.87
CA LEU A 113 6.56 -21.19 26.99
C LEU A 113 5.66 -21.72 25.86
N VAL A 114 5.50 -23.04 25.72
CA VAL A 114 4.63 -23.65 24.69
C VAL A 114 3.17 -23.21 24.85
N ASP A 115 2.69 -23.00 26.08
CA ASP A 115 1.36 -22.45 26.36
C ASP A 115 1.36 -20.92 26.58
N ALA A 116 2.49 -20.28 26.26
CA ALA A 116 2.79 -18.86 26.46
C ALA A 116 2.89 -18.40 27.92
N GLU A 117 3.07 -19.33 28.88
CA GLU A 117 3.29 -19.01 30.29
C GLU A 117 4.68 -19.46 30.78
N ILE A 118 5.16 -18.84 31.86
CA ILE A 118 6.32 -19.35 32.63
C ILE A 118 5.86 -19.47 34.07
N VAL A 119 5.75 -20.69 34.56
CA VAL A 119 5.35 -20.98 35.94
C VAL A 119 6.55 -20.82 36.86
N VAL A 120 6.40 -19.99 37.90
CA VAL A 120 7.42 -19.78 38.93
C VAL A 120 6.85 -20.20 40.28
N SER A 121 7.39 -21.29 40.84
CA SER A 121 7.05 -21.76 42.18
C SER A 121 8.17 -21.35 43.15
N GLN A 122 7.88 -20.42 44.07
CA GLN A 122 8.86 -19.92 45.02
C GLN A 122 8.25 -19.61 46.39
N GLN A 123 9.07 -19.64 47.44
CA GLN A 123 8.66 -19.21 48.79
C GLN A 123 8.84 -17.72 49.02
N ALA A 124 9.88 -17.11 48.42
CA ALA A 124 10.10 -15.68 48.48
C ALA A 124 8.92 -14.92 47.83
N PRO A 125 8.50 -13.76 48.38
CA PRO A 125 7.34 -13.03 47.87
C PRO A 125 7.57 -12.59 46.42
N SER A 126 6.56 -12.74 45.56
CA SER A 126 6.66 -12.34 44.14
C SER A 126 6.36 -10.86 43.92
N ASP A 127 5.72 -10.19 44.89
CA ASP A 127 5.17 -8.82 44.84
C ASP A 127 4.39 -8.51 43.56
N LEU A 128 3.84 -9.55 42.91
CA LEU A 128 2.99 -9.39 41.74
C LEU A 128 1.66 -8.78 42.17
N GLN A 129 1.24 -7.77 41.43
CA GLN A 129 -0.10 -7.23 41.58
C GLN A 129 -1.13 -8.27 41.13
N ARG A 130 -2.37 -8.09 41.60
CA ARG A 130 -3.48 -8.92 41.16
C ARG A 130 -3.64 -8.79 39.64
N PHE A 131 -3.54 -9.91 38.95
CA PHE A 131 -3.77 -10.01 37.51
C PHE A 131 -5.13 -10.67 37.27
N GLU A 132 -5.95 -10.07 36.41
CA GLU A 132 -7.16 -10.69 35.91
C GLU A 132 -6.90 -11.12 34.46
N PRO A 133 -7.00 -12.43 34.12
CA PRO A 133 -6.79 -12.92 32.77
C PRO A 133 -7.99 -12.52 31.92
N PHE A 134 -7.99 -11.27 31.45
CA PHE A 134 -9.06 -10.71 30.64
C PHE A 134 -8.48 -9.72 29.63
N THR A 135 -8.89 -9.88 28.38
CA THR A 135 -8.46 -9.05 27.26
C THR A 135 -9.59 -8.13 26.82
N VAL A 136 -9.24 -6.87 26.59
CA VAL A 136 -10.08 -5.88 25.92
C VAL A 136 -9.32 -5.37 24.70
N ALA A 137 -9.95 -5.42 23.53
CA ALA A 137 -9.37 -5.00 22.26
C ALA A 137 -10.29 -4.02 21.54
N LEU A 138 -9.71 -2.93 21.03
CA LEU A 138 -10.35 -2.01 20.11
C LEU A 138 -9.96 -2.38 18.67
N LEU A 139 -10.92 -2.88 17.91
CA LEU A 139 -10.79 -3.12 16.47
C LEU A 139 -11.11 -1.82 15.73
N ASN A 140 -10.36 -1.49 14.68
CA ASN A 140 -10.59 -0.30 13.87
C ASN A 140 -10.36 -0.58 12.39
N ARG A 141 -10.99 0.22 11.53
CA ARG A 141 -10.74 0.22 10.08
C ARG A 141 -10.22 1.60 9.67
N GLY A 142 -8.92 1.68 9.39
CA GLY A 142 -8.29 2.91 8.89
C GLY A 142 -7.91 3.95 9.96
N VAL A 143 -7.91 3.59 11.25
CA VAL A 143 -7.54 4.49 12.37
C VAL A 143 -6.34 3.90 13.14
N PRO A 144 -5.10 4.07 12.64
CA PRO A 144 -3.97 3.31 13.15
C PRO A 144 -3.41 3.79 14.50
N SER A 145 -3.80 4.98 14.97
CA SER A 145 -3.14 5.62 16.12
C SER A 145 -3.87 5.36 17.43
N PHE A 146 -3.14 4.78 18.39
CA PHE A 146 -3.59 4.59 19.76
C PHE A 146 -2.43 4.76 20.76
N ALA A 147 -2.77 4.97 22.02
CA ALA A 147 -1.86 4.92 23.16
C ALA A 147 -2.57 4.22 24.33
N VAL A 148 -1.82 3.45 25.11
CA VAL A 148 -2.33 2.82 26.34
C VAL A 148 -1.52 3.37 27.51
N GLU A 149 -2.22 4.02 28.44
CA GLU A 149 -1.62 4.58 29.65
C GLU A 149 -1.30 3.47 30.66
N THR A 150 -0.45 3.78 31.64
CA THR A 150 -0.04 2.81 32.68
C THR A 150 -1.18 2.33 33.58
N ASP A 151 -2.31 3.04 33.60
CA ASP A 151 -3.54 2.65 34.30
C ASP A 151 -4.48 1.77 33.44
N GLY A 152 -4.09 1.48 32.20
CA GLY A 152 -4.86 0.69 31.23
C GLY A 152 -5.81 1.50 30.35
N THR A 153 -5.86 2.84 30.49
CA THR A 153 -6.69 3.68 29.62
C THR A 153 -6.20 3.63 28.18
N LEU A 154 -7.05 3.19 27.25
CA LEU A 154 -6.77 3.19 25.82
C LEU A 154 -7.32 4.46 25.17
N HIS A 155 -6.43 5.24 24.58
CA HIS A 155 -6.74 6.40 23.74
C HIS A 155 -6.63 5.99 22.28
N THR A 156 -7.67 6.26 21.46
CA THR A 156 -7.61 6.13 20.00
C THR A 156 -7.82 7.50 19.36
N ALA A 157 -6.97 7.86 18.42
CA ALA A 157 -7.09 9.14 17.72
C ALA A 157 -7.95 8.95 16.48
N LEU A 158 -9.22 9.38 16.53
CA LEU A 158 -10.14 9.27 15.39
C LEU A 158 -9.68 10.13 14.20
N MET A 159 -9.22 11.35 14.46
CA MET A 159 -8.79 12.28 13.42
C MET A 159 -7.62 13.13 13.92
N ARG A 160 -6.69 13.43 13.01
CA ARG A 160 -5.61 14.39 13.24
C ARG A 160 -5.62 15.44 12.15
N SER A 161 -5.94 16.67 12.52
CA SER A 161 -5.88 17.84 11.64
C SER A 161 -4.63 18.64 11.95
N CYS A 162 -3.75 18.82 10.96
CA CYS A 162 -2.48 19.53 11.13
C CYS A 162 -2.55 20.92 10.49
N THR A 163 -2.33 21.96 11.29
CA THR A 163 -2.31 23.36 10.86
C THR A 163 -0.91 23.87 10.50
N ASP A 164 0.14 23.08 10.74
CA ASP A 164 1.55 23.48 10.63
C ASP A 164 2.31 22.61 9.61
N TRP A 165 3.61 22.82 9.42
CA TRP A 165 4.45 22.10 8.45
C TRP A 165 4.42 20.56 8.66
N PRO A 166 4.25 19.71 7.62
CA PRO A 166 4.17 20.06 6.20
C PRO A 166 2.82 20.55 5.66
N SER A 167 1.78 20.44 6.47
CA SER A 167 0.38 20.57 6.02
C SER A 167 -0.10 22.02 5.91
N GLY A 168 0.42 22.93 6.74
CA GLY A 168 0.01 24.34 6.79
C GLY A 168 0.65 25.25 5.73
N VAL A 169 1.63 24.76 4.97
CA VAL A 169 2.36 25.56 3.97
C VAL A 169 2.06 25.02 2.59
N TRP A 170 1.67 25.93 1.70
CA TRP A 170 1.42 25.63 0.29
C TRP A 170 2.69 25.90 -0.52
N ILE A 171 3.19 24.90 -1.26
CA ILE A 171 4.49 24.98 -1.93
C ILE A 171 4.40 25.42 -3.40
N ASP A 172 3.26 25.26 -4.07
CA ASP A 172 3.11 25.51 -5.52
C ASP A 172 1.90 26.39 -5.87
N GLU A 173 2.07 27.70 -6.11
CA GLU A 173 0.96 28.59 -6.46
C GLU A 173 0.14 28.14 -7.70
N PRO A 174 -1.17 28.46 -7.75
CA PRO A 174 -1.97 29.14 -6.73
C PRO A 174 -2.38 28.20 -5.59
N ARG A 175 -2.55 28.77 -4.40
CA ARG A 175 -3.08 28.07 -3.24
C ARG A 175 -4.50 27.58 -3.52
N ARG A 176 -4.80 26.34 -3.10
CA ARG A 176 -6.15 25.76 -3.16
C ARG A 176 -6.64 25.51 -1.74
N THR A 177 -7.95 25.60 -1.57
CA THR A 177 -8.64 25.43 -0.29
C THR A 177 -9.86 24.54 -0.48
N ALA A 178 -10.38 24.02 0.64
CA ALA A 178 -11.73 23.52 0.67
C ALA A 178 -12.74 24.65 0.37
N PRO A 179 -14.02 24.34 0.08
CA PRO A 179 -15.02 25.34 -0.32
C PRO A 179 -15.25 26.45 0.72
N ASP A 180 -15.00 26.18 2.00
CA ASP A 180 -15.12 27.15 3.09
C ASP A 180 -13.86 28.03 3.28
N GLY A 181 -12.86 27.89 2.41
CA GLY A 181 -11.57 28.60 2.49
C GLY A 181 -10.55 27.96 3.44
N SER A 182 -10.93 26.88 4.13
CA SER A 182 -10.02 26.13 5.00
C SER A 182 -8.99 25.33 4.20
N ASN A 183 -7.91 24.93 4.85
CA ASN A 183 -6.94 24.03 4.23
C ASN A 183 -7.47 22.59 4.21
N PHE A 184 -7.18 21.82 3.16
CA PHE A 184 -7.68 20.44 3.04
C PHE A 184 -7.25 19.54 4.22
N GLN A 185 -6.07 19.78 4.80
CA GLN A 185 -5.55 19.03 5.94
C GLN A 185 -6.28 19.31 7.26
N LEU A 186 -7.17 20.33 7.30
CA LEU A 186 -8.06 20.54 8.44
C LEU A 186 -9.23 19.56 8.46
N GLN A 187 -9.50 18.88 7.33
CA GLN A 187 -10.49 17.83 7.24
C GLN A 187 -11.93 18.31 7.52
N HIS A 188 -12.29 19.49 6.99
CA HIS A 188 -13.63 20.09 7.14
C HIS A 188 -14.67 19.46 6.18
N TRP A 189 -14.98 18.18 6.37
CA TRP A 189 -16.07 17.46 5.67
C TRP A 189 -16.60 16.30 6.54
N THR A 190 -17.63 15.60 6.08
CA THR A 190 -18.22 14.46 6.79
C THR A 190 -17.29 13.25 6.80
N HIS A 191 -17.01 12.70 7.99
CA HIS A 191 -16.18 11.52 8.21
C HIS A 191 -16.99 10.39 8.85
N VAL A 192 -16.62 9.14 8.57
CA VAL A 192 -17.15 7.94 9.23
C VAL A 192 -15.96 7.18 9.80
N PHE A 193 -16.04 6.82 11.08
CA PHE A 193 -15.00 6.06 11.79
C PHE A 193 -15.58 4.72 12.25
N ASP A 194 -15.12 3.63 11.64
CA ASP A 194 -15.57 2.29 11.98
C ASP A 194 -14.64 1.66 13.02
N TYR A 195 -15.20 1.32 14.19
CA TYR A 195 -14.49 0.61 15.25
C TYR A 195 -15.43 -0.30 16.04
N ALA A 196 -14.86 -1.27 16.75
CA ALA A 196 -15.59 -2.18 17.61
C ALA A 196 -14.79 -2.51 18.87
N LEU A 197 -15.47 -2.69 19.99
CA LEU A 197 -14.87 -3.17 21.24
C LEU A 197 -15.15 -4.67 21.38
N VAL A 198 -14.10 -5.45 21.61
CA VAL A 198 -14.20 -6.89 21.86
C VAL A 198 -13.53 -7.19 23.19
N CYS A 199 -14.16 -8.06 23.98
CA CYS A 199 -13.62 -8.50 25.26
C CYS A 199 -13.77 -10.01 25.43
N GLY A 200 -12.86 -10.61 26.19
CA GLY A 200 -12.85 -12.05 26.46
C GLY A 200 -11.93 -12.41 27.61
N ALA A 201 -12.20 -13.55 28.26
CA ALA A 201 -11.29 -14.11 29.25
C ALA A 201 -9.99 -14.62 28.60
N GLY A 202 -8.94 -14.70 29.40
CA GLY A 202 -7.59 -15.07 28.96
C GLY A 202 -6.85 -13.94 28.26
N ASP A 203 -5.75 -14.31 27.61
CA ASP A 203 -4.97 -13.43 26.76
C ASP A 203 -5.64 -13.22 25.38
N TRP A 204 -4.98 -12.46 24.51
CA TRP A 204 -5.47 -12.14 23.17
C TRP A 204 -5.59 -13.37 22.26
N ARG A 205 -4.93 -14.49 22.57
CA ARG A 205 -5.04 -15.76 21.83
C ARG A 205 -6.32 -16.48 22.19
N HIS A 206 -6.59 -16.61 23.49
CA HIS A 206 -7.82 -17.23 24.01
C HIS A 206 -9.07 -16.43 23.62
N ALA A 207 -8.96 -15.10 23.58
CA ALA A 207 -10.03 -14.22 23.12
C ALA A 207 -10.15 -14.14 21.57
N GLU A 208 -9.30 -14.86 20.83
CA GLU A 208 -9.31 -14.94 19.36
C GLU A 208 -9.24 -13.57 18.67
N ILE A 209 -8.53 -12.61 19.28
CA ILE A 209 -8.49 -11.22 18.81
C ILE A 209 -8.01 -11.10 17.35
N PRO A 210 -6.98 -11.83 16.87
CA PRO A 210 -6.56 -11.75 15.47
C PRO A 210 -7.68 -12.12 14.47
N SER A 211 -8.38 -13.23 14.70
CA SER A 211 -9.48 -13.69 13.85
C SER A 211 -10.64 -12.71 13.86
N ARG A 212 -11.06 -12.25 15.04
CA ARG A 212 -12.14 -11.26 15.18
C ARG A 212 -11.79 -9.92 14.52
N SER A 213 -10.53 -9.51 14.62
CA SER A 213 -10.01 -8.33 13.94
C SER A 213 -10.05 -8.49 12.41
N ALA A 214 -9.65 -9.67 11.92
CA ALA A 214 -9.72 -9.98 10.49
C ALA A 214 -11.16 -9.99 9.97
N ASP A 215 -12.11 -10.60 10.68
CA ASP A 215 -13.53 -10.61 10.31
C ASP A 215 -14.13 -9.20 10.31
N PHE A 216 -13.76 -8.36 11.29
CA PHE A 216 -14.17 -6.96 11.32
C PHE A 216 -13.57 -6.16 10.15
N ALA A 217 -12.31 -6.40 9.80
CA ALA A 217 -11.63 -5.69 8.72
C ALA A 217 -12.15 -6.05 7.32
N ASN A 218 -12.68 -7.27 7.14
CA ASN A 218 -13.10 -7.80 5.84
C ASN A 218 -14.63 -8.01 5.78
N PRO A 219 -15.42 -7.01 5.36
CA PRO A 219 -16.87 -7.16 5.23
C PRO A 219 -17.25 -8.18 4.16
N LEU A 220 -18.43 -8.80 4.32
CA LEU A 220 -18.99 -9.70 3.31
C LEU A 220 -19.30 -8.94 2.01
N LEU A 221 -18.90 -9.52 0.89
CA LEU A 221 -19.22 -9.01 -0.44
C LEU A 221 -20.50 -9.66 -0.95
N ALA A 222 -21.57 -8.88 -1.09
CA ALA A 222 -22.80 -9.31 -1.72
C ALA A 222 -22.78 -8.98 -3.21
N VAL A 223 -23.01 -9.98 -4.07
CA VAL A 223 -23.10 -9.82 -5.52
C VAL A 223 -24.42 -10.39 -6.04
N THR A 224 -25.09 -9.66 -6.92
CA THR A 224 -26.31 -10.16 -7.58
C THR A 224 -25.91 -10.96 -8.82
N ALA A 225 -26.24 -12.25 -8.84
CA ALA A 225 -26.00 -13.09 -10.01
C ALA A 225 -26.99 -12.73 -11.13
N SER A 226 -26.46 -12.38 -12.31
CA SER A 226 -27.27 -12.05 -13.51
C SER A 226 -27.73 -13.29 -14.29
N SER A 227 -27.15 -14.46 -14.06
CA SER A 227 -27.56 -15.72 -14.68
C SER A 227 -27.47 -16.91 -13.72
N ARG A 228 -28.32 -17.92 -13.90
CA ARG A 228 -28.30 -19.19 -13.14
C ARG A 228 -27.44 -20.28 -13.80
N VAL A 229 -26.60 -19.92 -14.76
CA VAL A 229 -25.77 -20.88 -15.50
C VAL A 229 -24.48 -21.09 -14.71
N GLY A 230 -24.34 -22.25 -14.06
CA GLY A 230 -23.11 -22.58 -13.34
C GLY A 230 -23.15 -23.95 -12.68
N GLY A 231 -21.97 -24.55 -12.52
CA GLY A 231 -21.76 -25.86 -11.88
C GLY A 231 -21.29 -25.78 -10.42
N LEU A 232 -21.24 -24.59 -9.80
CA LEU A 232 -20.84 -24.44 -8.40
C LEU A 232 -22.01 -24.72 -7.45
N PRO A 233 -21.75 -25.33 -6.27
CA PRO A 233 -22.78 -25.50 -5.24
C PRO A 233 -23.24 -24.16 -4.67
N ALA A 234 -24.48 -24.10 -4.18
CA ALA A 234 -25.06 -22.89 -3.58
C ALA A 234 -24.31 -22.41 -2.32
N THR A 235 -23.58 -23.31 -1.66
CA THR A 235 -22.78 -23.05 -0.46
C THR A 235 -21.49 -23.85 -0.55
N GLY A 236 -20.35 -23.24 -0.20
CA GLY A 236 -19.07 -23.94 -0.17
C GLY A 236 -17.89 -23.00 0.07
N SER A 237 -16.68 -23.56 0.03
CA SER A 237 -15.42 -22.81 0.14
C SER A 237 -14.63 -22.93 -1.17
N LEU A 238 -14.00 -21.84 -1.60
CA LEU A 238 -13.06 -21.87 -2.73
C LEU A 238 -11.67 -22.40 -2.30
N LEU A 239 -11.27 -22.08 -1.08
CA LEU A 239 -10.02 -22.51 -0.44
C LEU A 239 -10.27 -22.69 1.06
N GLN A 240 -9.56 -23.61 1.68
CA GLN A 240 -9.54 -23.83 3.13
C GLN A 240 -8.08 -23.89 3.60
N VAL A 241 -7.82 -23.26 4.73
CA VAL A 241 -6.51 -23.25 5.40
C VAL A 241 -6.74 -23.73 6.83
N ASP A 242 -6.01 -24.78 7.22
CA ASP A 242 -6.03 -25.32 8.57
C ASP A 242 -4.67 -25.09 9.27
N PRO A 243 -4.68 -24.95 10.61
CA PRO A 243 -5.85 -24.86 11.47
C PRO A 243 -6.52 -23.48 11.38
N ALA A 244 -7.85 -23.50 11.21
CA ALA A 244 -8.67 -22.29 11.14
C ALA A 244 -8.44 -21.41 12.39
N GLY A 245 -8.35 -20.10 12.19
CA GLY A 245 -8.13 -19.11 13.25
C GLY A 245 -6.69 -19.03 13.80
N ALA A 246 -5.81 -19.99 13.47
CA ALA A 246 -4.39 -19.91 13.79
C ALA A 246 -3.57 -19.38 12.62
N VAL A 247 -3.87 -19.91 11.42
CA VAL A 247 -3.19 -19.56 10.18
C VAL A 247 -4.16 -18.78 9.30
N GLN A 248 -3.83 -17.52 9.03
CA GLN A 248 -4.63 -16.63 8.21
C GLN A 248 -4.09 -16.61 6.77
N LEU A 249 -5.01 -16.65 5.81
CA LEU A 249 -4.69 -16.32 4.42
C LEU A 249 -4.56 -14.79 4.28
N GLY A 250 -3.33 -14.30 4.08
CA GLY A 250 -3.06 -12.89 3.87
C GLY A 250 -3.15 -12.46 2.40
N ALA A 251 -2.88 -13.37 1.46
CA ALA A 251 -3.02 -13.11 0.03
C ALA A 251 -3.18 -14.42 -0.76
N LEU A 252 -3.99 -14.38 -1.81
CA LEU A 252 -4.08 -15.40 -2.86
C LEU A 252 -4.18 -14.68 -4.21
N LYS A 253 -3.22 -14.91 -5.10
CA LYS A 253 -3.26 -14.38 -6.46
C LYS A 253 -2.59 -15.34 -7.44
N ALA A 254 -2.79 -15.12 -8.74
CA ALA A 254 -1.95 -15.75 -9.76
C ALA A 254 -0.46 -15.41 -9.51
N ALA A 255 0.43 -16.38 -9.62
CA ALA A 255 1.85 -16.20 -9.41
C ALA A 255 2.48 -15.37 -10.54
N GLY A 256 3.50 -14.60 -10.20
CA GLY A 256 4.18 -13.63 -11.05
C GLY A 256 3.59 -12.23 -10.97
N ASN A 257 4.41 -11.25 -11.34
CA ASN A 257 4.00 -9.86 -11.57
C ASN A 257 4.64 -9.32 -12.87
N PRO A 258 4.28 -9.88 -14.04
CA PRO A 258 4.95 -9.57 -15.31
C PRO A 258 4.90 -8.08 -15.66
N LEU A 259 3.80 -7.39 -15.33
CA LEU A 259 3.65 -5.95 -15.51
C LEU A 259 4.79 -5.16 -14.82
N ALA A 260 5.06 -5.44 -13.55
CA ALA A 260 6.11 -4.76 -12.80
C ALA A 260 7.53 -5.08 -13.29
N HIS A 261 7.69 -6.18 -14.02
CA HIS A 261 8.96 -6.58 -14.64
C HIS A 261 9.11 -6.09 -16.09
N GLY A 262 8.16 -5.32 -16.63
CA GLY A 262 8.18 -4.93 -18.04
C GLY A 262 8.08 -6.15 -18.97
N SER A 263 7.39 -7.20 -18.55
CA SER A 263 7.26 -8.47 -19.27
C SER A 263 5.88 -8.58 -19.94
N ALA A 264 5.85 -9.03 -21.19
CA ALA A 264 4.60 -9.31 -21.90
C ALA A 264 4.00 -10.68 -21.54
N HIS A 265 4.67 -11.47 -20.70
CA HIS A 265 4.19 -12.79 -20.29
C HIS A 265 2.83 -12.70 -19.58
N ARG A 266 1.91 -13.59 -19.95
CA ARG A 266 0.66 -13.77 -19.21
C ARG A 266 0.91 -14.63 -17.98
N VAL A 267 0.29 -14.26 -16.86
CA VAL A 267 0.22 -15.14 -15.68
C VAL A 267 -0.66 -16.35 -16.00
N ASP A 268 -0.25 -17.52 -15.50
CA ASP A 268 -1.11 -18.71 -15.48
C ASP A 268 -1.97 -18.68 -14.21
N PRO A 269 -3.30 -18.55 -14.29
CA PRO A 269 -4.15 -18.49 -13.11
C PRO A 269 -4.15 -19.78 -12.28
N GLY A 270 -3.70 -20.91 -12.84
CA GLY A 270 -3.51 -22.16 -12.10
C GLY A 270 -2.18 -22.22 -11.33
N GLN A 271 -1.24 -21.32 -11.58
CA GLN A 271 -0.07 -21.11 -10.73
C GLN A 271 -0.39 -19.96 -9.77
N VAL A 272 -0.38 -20.21 -8.46
CA VAL A 272 -0.80 -19.22 -7.47
C VAL A 272 0.31 -18.94 -6.45
N ALA A 273 0.36 -17.69 -6.00
CA ALA A 273 1.11 -17.29 -4.82
C ALA A 273 0.14 -17.18 -3.64
N ILE A 274 0.46 -17.86 -2.54
CA ILE A 274 -0.32 -17.92 -1.31
C ILE A 274 0.54 -17.34 -0.20
N ARG A 275 0.04 -16.33 0.51
CA ARG A 275 0.68 -15.81 1.72
C ARG A 275 -0.09 -16.24 2.94
N LEU A 276 0.57 -17.00 3.81
CA LEU A 276 0.04 -17.50 5.07
C LEU A 276 0.71 -16.79 6.24
N VAL A 277 -0.07 -16.48 7.26
CA VAL A 277 0.37 -15.79 8.47
C VAL A 277 -0.03 -16.63 9.66
N GLU A 278 0.93 -17.09 10.45
CA GLU A 278 0.65 -17.64 11.78
C GLU A 278 0.38 -16.47 12.73
N THR A 279 -0.78 -16.49 13.39
CA THR A 279 -1.33 -15.32 14.10
C THR A 279 -1.27 -15.44 15.61
N ARG A 280 -0.97 -16.61 16.16
CA ARG A 280 -1.03 -16.90 17.61
C ARG A 280 0.35 -16.97 18.26
N GLY A 281 1.43 -16.86 17.50
CA GLY A 281 2.80 -16.92 18.02
C GLY A 281 3.25 -18.32 18.42
N GLY A 282 2.56 -19.37 17.98
CA GLY A 282 2.92 -20.77 18.22
C GLY A 282 3.12 -21.51 16.90
N ASP A 283 3.82 -22.63 16.94
CA ASP A 283 4.02 -23.47 15.76
C ASP A 283 2.69 -24.09 15.31
N ALA A 284 2.48 -24.21 14.00
CA ALA A 284 1.26 -24.74 13.41
C ALA A 284 1.58 -25.66 12.22
N ASP A 285 1.02 -26.88 12.24
CA ASP A 285 0.98 -27.76 11.07
C ASP A 285 -0.05 -27.22 10.06
N VAL A 286 0.40 -26.91 8.85
CA VAL A 286 -0.41 -26.21 7.85
C VAL A 286 -0.92 -27.14 6.78
N VAL A 287 -2.22 -27.06 6.51
CA VAL A 287 -2.85 -27.73 5.37
C VAL A 287 -3.64 -26.72 4.55
N VAL A 288 -3.38 -26.67 3.24
CA VAL A 288 -4.13 -25.85 2.28
C VAL A 288 -4.85 -26.78 1.31
N ARG A 289 -6.17 -26.63 1.19
CA ARG A 289 -7.00 -27.45 0.30
C ARG A 289 -8.08 -26.63 -0.40
N SER A 290 -8.59 -27.14 -1.52
CA SER A 290 -9.75 -26.58 -2.21
C SER A 290 -10.82 -27.67 -2.36
N PRO A 291 -12.04 -27.52 -1.82
CA PRO A 291 -13.12 -28.48 -2.05
C PRO A 291 -13.54 -28.60 -3.52
N LEU A 292 -13.11 -27.66 -4.37
CA LEU A 292 -13.47 -27.60 -5.79
C LEU A 292 -12.42 -28.23 -6.70
N GLY A 293 -11.25 -28.64 -6.19
CA GLY A 293 -10.18 -29.21 -7.00
C GLY A 293 -8.94 -29.56 -6.19
N THR A 294 -7.77 -29.54 -6.82
CA THR A 294 -6.52 -29.97 -6.17
C THR A 294 -5.61 -28.77 -5.93
N VAL A 295 -5.03 -28.70 -4.73
CA VAL A 295 -3.88 -27.84 -4.41
C VAL A 295 -2.66 -28.74 -4.35
N SER A 296 -1.65 -28.46 -5.17
CA SER A 296 -0.40 -29.23 -5.19
C SER A 296 0.81 -28.31 -5.25
N GLU A 297 2.00 -28.87 -5.03
CA GLU A 297 3.27 -28.15 -5.08
C GLU A 297 3.35 -26.92 -4.17
N LEU A 298 2.83 -27.00 -2.94
CA LEU A 298 2.91 -25.90 -1.97
C LEU A 298 4.36 -25.70 -1.50
N ARG A 299 5.13 -24.82 -2.15
CA ARG A 299 6.57 -24.63 -1.92
C ARG A 299 6.88 -23.22 -1.41
N PRO A 300 7.69 -23.07 -0.34
CA PRO A 300 8.10 -21.76 0.14
C PRO A 300 8.82 -20.91 -0.91
N ALA A 301 8.49 -19.63 -0.95
CA ALA A 301 9.09 -18.61 -1.80
C ALA A 301 9.39 -17.34 -0.99
N ASP A 302 10.23 -16.46 -1.53
CA ASP A 302 10.40 -15.11 -0.98
C ASP A 302 9.23 -14.18 -1.36
N LEU A 303 9.31 -12.92 -0.93
CA LEU A 303 8.26 -11.92 -1.20
C LEU A 303 8.15 -11.54 -2.68
N LEU A 304 9.18 -11.83 -3.48
CA LEU A 304 9.18 -11.62 -4.94
C LEU A 304 8.66 -12.85 -5.68
N GLU A 305 8.24 -13.90 -4.97
CA GLU A 305 7.71 -15.15 -5.51
C GLU A 305 8.81 -16.05 -6.13
N TRP A 306 10.05 -15.91 -5.67
CA TRP A 306 11.16 -16.75 -6.12
C TRP A 306 11.25 -17.98 -5.20
N PRO A 307 11.26 -19.21 -5.74
CA PRO A 307 11.35 -20.42 -4.93
C PRO A 307 12.60 -20.43 -4.04
N ARG A 308 12.44 -20.73 -2.75
CA ARG A 308 13.58 -20.82 -1.83
C ARG A 308 14.32 -22.14 -2.04
N LEU A 309 15.38 -22.11 -2.86
CA LEU A 309 16.21 -23.29 -3.16
C LEU A 309 16.96 -23.88 -1.95
N ARG A 310 17.02 -23.16 -0.81
CA ARG A 310 17.80 -23.55 0.38
C ARG A 310 16.96 -23.95 1.59
N SER A 311 15.64 -24.12 1.47
CA SER A 311 14.83 -24.64 2.59
C SER A 311 15.07 -26.16 2.74
N HIS A 312 15.24 -26.62 3.98
CA HIS A 312 15.41 -28.05 4.29
C HIS A 312 14.16 -28.88 3.93
N SER A 313 13.00 -28.25 3.87
CA SER A 313 11.77 -28.82 3.32
C SER A 313 11.49 -28.27 1.93
N ARG A 314 11.18 -29.16 0.98
CA ARG A 314 10.67 -28.79 -0.36
C ARG A 314 9.21 -28.36 -0.33
N GLU A 315 8.48 -28.72 0.71
CA GLU A 315 7.04 -28.49 0.86
C GLU A 315 6.75 -27.68 2.15
N LEU A 316 5.76 -26.80 2.10
CA LEU A 316 5.33 -26.06 3.28
C LEU A 316 4.36 -26.92 4.09
N THR A 317 4.82 -27.46 5.20
CA THR A 317 4.01 -28.27 6.13
C THR A 317 3.82 -27.64 7.49
N THR A 318 4.68 -26.70 7.87
CA THR A 318 4.62 -26.02 9.18
C THR A 318 4.91 -24.54 9.05
N LEU A 319 4.34 -23.77 9.98
CA LEU A 319 4.73 -22.40 10.27
C LEU A 319 5.19 -22.33 11.71
N HIS A 320 6.25 -21.56 11.97
CA HIS A 320 6.59 -21.20 13.34
C HIS A 320 5.79 -19.99 13.81
N GLY A 321 5.78 -19.73 15.12
CA GLY A 321 5.08 -18.58 15.70
C GLY A 321 5.38 -17.26 14.98
N TYR A 322 4.31 -16.53 14.61
CA TYR A 322 4.35 -15.25 13.87
C TYR A 322 4.99 -15.30 12.48
N GLN A 323 5.21 -16.48 11.92
CA GLN A 323 5.78 -16.59 10.58
C GLN A 323 4.82 -16.04 9.53
N ILE A 324 5.33 -15.15 8.69
CA ILE A 324 4.69 -14.77 7.42
C ILE A 324 5.43 -15.54 6.32
N CYS A 325 4.75 -16.50 5.70
CA CYS A 325 5.32 -17.33 4.64
C CYS A 325 4.60 -17.09 3.33
N THR A 326 5.36 -16.81 2.27
CA THR A 326 4.83 -16.85 0.89
C THR A 326 5.17 -18.21 0.31
N ALA A 327 4.21 -18.85 -0.35
CA ALA A 327 4.39 -20.11 -1.03
C ALA A 327 3.82 -20.02 -2.44
N LEU A 328 4.43 -20.77 -3.36
CA LEU A 328 3.85 -21.05 -4.67
C LEU A 328 3.07 -22.36 -4.59
N ALA A 329 1.98 -22.47 -5.34
CA ALA A 329 1.22 -23.69 -5.49
C ALA A 329 0.58 -23.79 -6.87
N ARG A 330 0.25 -25.01 -7.28
CA ARG A 330 -0.62 -25.29 -8.41
C ARG A 330 -2.04 -25.49 -7.89
N LEU A 331 -2.99 -24.72 -8.42
CA LEU A 331 -4.41 -24.85 -8.17
C LEU A 331 -5.11 -25.38 -9.43
N GLU A 332 -5.54 -26.63 -9.38
CA GLU A 332 -6.21 -27.30 -10.49
C GLU A 332 -7.71 -27.41 -10.20
N LEU A 333 -8.49 -26.52 -10.83
CA LEU A 333 -9.94 -26.49 -10.73
C LEU A 333 -10.58 -27.01 -12.03
N PRO A 334 -11.76 -27.66 -11.95
CA PRO A 334 -12.52 -28.00 -13.14
C PRO A 334 -12.93 -26.72 -13.87
N ARG A 335 -12.92 -26.76 -15.20
CA ARG A 335 -13.41 -25.65 -16.02
C ARG A 335 -14.93 -25.56 -15.90
N LEU A 336 -15.40 -24.53 -15.20
CA LEU A 336 -16.83 -24.34 -14.91
C LEU A 336 -17.54 -23.50 -15.97
N LEU A 337 -16.82 -22.57 -16.61
CA LEU A 337 -17.33 -21.67 -17.63
C LEU A 337 -16.33 -21.55 -18.78
N ASP A 338 -16.84 -21.35 -19.98
CA ASP A 338 -16.02 -20.91 -21.11
C ASP A 338 -15.87 -19.38 -21.07
N ALA A 339 -15.02 -18.91 -20.16
CA ALA A 339 -14.81 -17.50 -19.87
C ALA A 339 -13.36 -17.05 -20.10
N GLY A 340 -12.57 -17.82 -20.86
CA GLY A 340 -11.14 -17.55 -21.06
C GLY A 340 -10.85 -16.18 -21.71
N ASP A 341 -11.79 -15.69 -22.53
CA ASP A 341 -11.70 -14.38 -23.19
C ASP A 341 -12.56 -13.30 -22.51
N THR A 342 -13.15 -13.60 -21.34
CA THR A 342 -13.93 -12.60 -20.60
C THR A 342 -12.99 -11.57 -19.98
N ALA A 343 -13.16 -10.30 -20.34
CA ALA A 343 -12.44 -9.22 -19.70
C ALA A 343 -12.85 -9.10 -18.23
N LEU A 344 -11.92 -9.35 -17.31
CA LEU A 344 -12.14 -9.24 -15.86
C LEU A 344 -12.01 -7.81 -15.34
N ALA A 345 -11.32 -6.95 -16.09
CA ALA A 345 -11.08 -5.55 -15.78
C ALA A 345 -10.78 -4.76 -17.06
N PRO A 346 -10.92 -3.42 -17.05
CA PRO A 346 -10.53 -2.57 -18.17
C PRO A 346 -9.09 -2.85 -18.63
N GLN A 347 -8.90 -2.79 -19.95
CA GLN A 347 -7.61 -3.02 -20.61
C GLN A 347 -7.03 -1.75 -21.22
N SER A 348 -7.64 -0.61 -20.94
CA SER A 348 -7.20 0.71 -21.37
C SER A 348 -7.62 1.75 -20.33
N GLU A 349 -6.87 2.84 -20.24
CA GLU A 349 -7.28 4.04 -19.51
C GLU A 349 -8.50 4.68 -20.18
N ASN A 350 -9.33 5.35 -19.38
CA ASN A 350 -10.48 6.12 -19.85
C ASN A 350 -10.06 7.29 -20.75
N CYS A 351 -8.85 7.81 -20.57
CA CYS A 351 -8.29 8.94 -21.30
C CYS A 351 -7.32 8.42 -22.37
N GLN A 352 -7.54 8.81 -23.63
CA GLN A 352 -6.66 8.47 -24.75
C GLN A 352 -6.41 9.71 -25.63
N PRO A 353 -5.24 9.82 -26.27
CA PRO A 353 -4.03 9.01 -26.08
C PRO A 353 -3.39 9.22 -24.69
N LEU A 354 -2.57 8.27 -24.26
CA LEU A 354 -1.79 8.34 -23.02
C LEU A 354 -0.66 9.36 -23.19
N TYR A 355 -0.56 10.34 -22.31
CA TYR A 355 0.53 11.31 -22.38
C TYR A 355 1.87 10.66 -21.96
N ALA A 356 2.88 10.68 -22.83
CA ALA A 356 4.16 10.02 -22.61
C ALA A 356 4.89 10.55 -21.36
N ARG A 357 4.72 11.84 -21.05
CA ARG A 357 5.27 12.50 -19.86
C ARG A 357 4.20 12.62 -18.77
N TYR A 358 3.46 11.54 -18.51
CA TYR A 358 2.33 11.51 -17.58
C TYR A 358 2.63 12.09 -16.18
N TRP A 359 3.89 12.05 -15.73
CA TRP A 359 4.31 12.67 -14.47
C TRP A 359 4.09 14.19 -14.45
N LEU A 360 4.10 14.87 -15.60
CA LEU A 360 3.76 16.30 -15.72
C LEU A 360 2.27 16.57 -15.49
N HIS A 361 1.42 15.54 -15.54
CA HIS A 361 -0.01 15.65 -15.25
C HIS A 361 -0.36 15.24 -13.81
N ASN A 362 0.63 15.01 -12.94
CA ASN A 362 0.44 14.54 -11.57
C ASN A 362 -0.40 13.25 -11.46
N CYS A 363 -0.40 12.37 -12.46
CA CYS A 363 -1.24 11.17 -12.49
C CYS A 363 -0.84 10.08 -11.48
N GLY A 364 0.27 10.25 -10.78
CA GLY A 364 0.79 9.27 -9.82
C GLY A 364 1.55 8.16 -10.55
N PRO A 365 1.12 6.90 -10.50
CA PRO A 365 1.78 5.80 -11.20
C PRO A 365 1.68 5.95 -12.74
N ALA A 366 2.48 5.16 -13.46
CA ALA A 366 2.35 5.04 -14.90
C ALA A 366 0.95 4.52 -15.29
N PRO A 367 0.41 4.94 -16.45
CA PRO A 367 -0.83 4.39 -17.02
C PRO A 367 -0.87 2.87 -17.07
N LEU A 368 -2.08 2.31 -17.07
CA LEU A 368 -2.36 0.89 -17.22
C LEU A 368 -1.50 0.27 -18.33
N GLY A 369 -0.76 -0.79 -17.99
CA GLY A 369 0.22 -1.40 -18.88
C GLY A 369 1.67 -0.99 -18.58
N GLY A 370 1.90 0.05 -17.78
CA GLY A 370 3.23 0.47 -17.35
C GLY A 370 4.04 1.24 -18.40
N LEU A 371 3.40 1.73 -19.48
CA LEU A 371 4.02 2.44 -20.61
C LEU A 371 5.31 1.75 -21.12
N PRO A 372 5.23 0.52 -21.62
CA PRO A 372 6.39 -0.30 -21.99
C PRO A 372 7.18 0.25 -23.19
N VAL A 373 6.60 1.19 -23.94
CA VAL A 373 7.25 1.86 -25.07
C VAL A 373 6.68 3.27 -25.20
N VAL A 374 7.57 4.23 -25.40
CA VAL A 374 7.24 5.66 -25.51
C VAL A 374 8.00 6.28 -26.68
N ALA A 375 7.43 7.31 -27.31
CA ALA A 375 8.14 8.17 -28.25
C ALA A 375 8.19 9.59 -27.70
N HIS A 376 9.36 10.22 -27.75
CA HIS A 376 9.57 11.58 -27.29
C HIS A 376 10.04 12.48 -28.43
N LEU A 377 9.57 13.73 -28.40
CA LEU A 377 10.08 14.80 -29.25
C LEU A 377 11.04 15.69 -28.45
N HIS A 378 12.18 16.04 -29.05
CA HIS A 378 13.16 16.95 -28.48
C HIS A 378 13.56 18.05 -29.48
N PRO A 379 13.61 19.33 -29.06
CA PRO A 379 13.22 19.83 -27.74
C PRO A 379 11.70 19.74 -27.49
N HIS A 380 11.27 19.71 -26.22
CA HIS A 380 9.85 19.67 -25.87
C HIS A 380 9.13 21.02 -26.14
N ARG A 381 9.88 22.12 -26.13
CA ARG A 381 9.42 23.47 -26.45
C ARG A 381 10.46 24.17 -27.32
N LEU A 382 10.03 24.88 -28.34
CA LEU A 382 10.91 25.76 -29.12
C LEU A 382 10.17 26.98 -29.68
N ALA A 383 10.94 28.02 -29.99
CA ALA A 383 10.45 29.18 -30.72
C ALA A 383 10.92 29.10 -32.18
N ALA A 384 10.06 29.45 -33.13
CA ALA A 384 10.35 29.47 -34.57
C ALA A 384 9.76 30.72 -35.23
N ALA A 385 10.41 31.22 -36.29
CA ALA A 385 9.84 32.28 -37.13
C ALA A 385 8.98 31.67 -38.24
N ALA A 386 7.90 32.35 -38.64
CA ALA A 386 6.99 31.85 -39.66
C ALA A 386 7.73 31.50 -40.96
N GLY A 387 7.50 30.28 -41.48
CA GLY A 387 8.16 29.76 -42.67
C GLY A 387 9.50 29.05 -42.43
N ASP A 388 10.01 29.00 -41.20
CA ASP A 388 11.20 28.21 -40.87
C ASP A 388 10.94 26.70 -41.00
N ASP A 389 11.95 25.98 -41.47
CA ASP A 389 12.05 24.53 -41.27
C ASP A 389 12.70 24.25 -39.91
N VAL A 390 12.05 23.45 -39.09
CA VAL A 390 12.52 23.08 -37.74
C VAL A 390 12.83 21.60 -37.70
N VAL A 391 13.98 21.22 -37.17
CA VAL A 391 14.33 19.81 -36.94
C VAL A 391 14.03 19.43 -35.49
N LEU A 392 13.19 18.41 -35.30
CA LEU A 392 12.97 17.75 -34.02
C LEU A 392 13.68 16.39 -34.02
N ARG A 393 14.26 16.01 -32.90
CA ARG A 393 14.69 14.63 -32.68
C ARG A 393 13.54 13.83 -32.08
N LEU A 394 13.16 12.74 -32.75
CA LEU A 394 12.23 11.75 -32.26
C LEU A 394 13.01 10.56 -31.70
N THR A 395 12.76 10.23 -30.44
CA THR A 395 13.37 9.06 -29.77
C THR A 395 12.26 8.11 -29.32
N ALA A 396 12.22 6.89 -29.86
CA ALA A 396 11.34 5.83 -29.39
C ALA A 396 12.14 4.83 -28.55
N ALA A 397 11.69 4.50 -27.34
CA ALA A 397 12.41 3.62 -26.42
C ALA A 397 11.46 2.56 -25.84
N SER A 398 11.97 1.33 -25.62
CA SER A 398 11.22 0.19 -25.11
C SER A 398 11.79 -0.29 -23.77
N ASP A 399 10.95 -0.31 -22.73
CA ASP A 399 11.23 -0.87 -21.41
C ASP A 399 10.78 -2.35 -21.29
N SER A 400 10.26 -2.94 -22.36
CA SER A 400 10.02 -4.38 -22.44
C SER A 400 11.30 -5.16 -22.15
N CYS A 401 11.22 -6.20 -21.32
CA CYS A 401 12.37 -7.01 -20.90
C CYS A 401 12.50 -8.35 -21.66
N ASP A 402 11.44 -8.82 -22.31
CA ASP A 402 11.40 -10.16 -22.91
C ASP A 402 10.86 -10.20 -24.34
N THR A 403 10.15 -9.16 -24.77
CA THR A 403 9.36 -9.18 -26.00
C THR A 403 9.70 -7.99 -26.88
N PRO A 404 10.18 -8.21 -28.11
CA PRO A 404 10.34 -7.14 -29.08
C PRO A 404 9.00 -6.46 -29.40
N LEU A 405 9.00 -5.14 -29.49
CA LEU A 405 7.81 -4.34 -29.79
C LEU A 405 7.93 -3.71 -31.17
N ALA A 406 6.90 -3.87 -32.00
CA ALA A 406 6.83 -3.31 -33.33
C ALA A 406 5.57 -2.44 -33.50
N GLY A 407 5.71 -1.33 -34.21
CA GLY A 407 4.68 -0.33 -34.31
C GLY A 407 5.05 0.83 -35.22
N THR A 408 4.31 1.93 -35.06
CA THR A 408 4.51 3.17 -35.81
C THR A 408 4.43 4.37 -34.89
N VAL A 409 5.26 5.38 -35.13
CA VAL A 409 5.07 6.73 -34.59
C VAL A 409 4.52 7.62 -35.71
N THR A 410 3.34 8.19 -35.50
CA THR A 410 2.68 9.11 -36.45
C THR A 410 2.78 10.53 -35.93
N LEU A 411 3.24 11.44 -36.78
CA LEU A 411 3.34 12.86 -36.46
C LEU A 411 2.03 13.57 -36.85
N VAL A 412 1.28 14.02 -35.86
CA VAL A 412 0.09 14.86 -36.06
C VAL A 412 0.52 16.32 -35.98
N CYS A 413 0.47 17.00 -37.12
CA CYS A 413 0.88 18.39 -37.26
C CYS A 413 -0.32 19.34 -37.25
N PRO A 414 -0.13 20.61 -36.87
CA PRO A 414 -1.13 21.66 -37.04
C PRO A 414 -1.60 21.79 -38.50
N HIS A 415 -2.79 22.36 -38.70
CA HIS A 415 -3.33 22.56 -40.04
C HIS A 415 -2.35 23.35 -40.94
N GLY A 416 -2.02 22.78 -42.10
CA GLY A 416 -1.12 23.36 -43.10
C GLY A 416 0.37 23.09 -42.86
N TRP A 417 0.74 22.44 -41.76
CA TRP A 417 2.12 22.02 -41.47
C TRP A 417 2.34 20.59 -41.98
N SER A 418 3.60 20.23 -42.21
CA SER A 418 3.99 18.86 -42.55
C SER A 418 5.24 18.41 -41.80
N ALA A 419 5.37 17.11 -41.56
CA ALA A 419 6.55 16.47 -40.99
C ALA A 419 7.18 15.51 -42.01
N SER A 420 8.51 15.44 -42.05
CA SER A 420 9.28 14.48 -42.84
C SER A 420 10.34 13.79 -41.97
N PRO A 421 10.21 12.48 -41.69
CA PRO A 421 9.09 11.60 -42.05
C PRO A 421 7.82 11.93 -41.23
N ALA A 422 6.64 11.78 -41.86
CA ALA A 422 5.34 11.92 -41.17
C ALA A 422 4.95 10.68 -40.38
N VAL A 423 5.46 9.50 -40.78
CA VAL A 423 5.25 8.21 -40.12
C VAL A 423 6.58 7.49 -40.05
N LEU A 424 6.95 7.03 -38.86
CA LEU A 424 8.16 6.28 -38.61
C LEU A 424 7.80 4.87 -38.09
N PRO A 425 8.00 3.81 -38.89
CA PRO A 425 7.88 2.45 -38.38
C PRO A 425 9.05 2.13 -37.44
N PHE A 426 8.79 1.32 -36.41
CA PHE A 426 9.83 0.83 -35.50
C PHE A 426 9.68 -0.66 -35.23
N THR A 427 10.81 -1.27 -34.87
CA THR A 427 10.87 -2.58 -34.21
C THR A 427 12.01 -2.50 -33.21
N LEU A 428 11.68 -2.51 -31.92
CA LEU A 428 12.62 -2.39 -30.82
C LEU A 428 12.72 -3.74 -30.11
N ARG A 429 13.94 -4.26 -29.92
CA ARG A 429 14.16 -5.39 -29.01
C ARG A 429 14.06 -4.91 -27.55
N PRO A 430 14.00 -5.84 -26.57
CA PRO A 430 14.06 -5.47 -25.16
C PRO A 430 15.21 -4.50 -24.83
N GLY A 431 14.88 -3.38 -24.18
CA GLY A 431 15.84 -2.32 -23.81
C GLY A 431 16.42 -1.48 -24.96
N GLU A 432 15.99 -1.68 -26.21
CA GLU A 432 16.48 -0.88 -27.35
C GLU A 432 15.72 0.45 -27.51
N HIS A 433 16.36 1.35 -28.25
CA HIS A 433 15.77 2.62 -28.67
C HIS A 433 16.09 2.90 -30.16
N LEU A 434 15.30 3.77 -30.75
CA LEU A 434 15.44 4.31 -32.10
C LEU A 434 15.47 5.83 -32.01
N GLU A 435 16.39 6.46 -32.73
CA GLU A 435 16.40 7.91 -32.94
C GLU A 435 16.20 8.22 -34.42
N ALA A 436 15.45 9.28 -34.71
CA ALA A 436 15.26 9.83 -36.05
C ALA A 436 15.08 11.34 -36.00
N ASP A 437 15.63 12.04 -36.98
CA ASP A 437 15.34 13.45 -37.20
C ASP A 437 14.03 13.60 -37.97
N VAL A 438 13.18 14.50 -37.50
CA VAL A 438 11.90 14.89 -38.11
C VAL A 438 11.97 16.36 -38.49
N VAL A 439 11.91 16.62 -39.79
CA VAL A 439 11.86 17.99 -40.32
C VAL A 439 10.40 18.44 -40.36
N LEU A 440 10.09 19.50 -39.62
CA LEU A 440 8.81 20.19 -39.64
C LEU A 440 8.88 21.38 -40.59
N THR A 441 7.97 21.39 -41.57
CA THR A 441 7.82 22.50 -42.52
C THR A 441 6.57 23.30 -42.16
N MET A 442 6.79 24.58 -41.83
CA MET A 442 5.76 25.52 -41.45
C MET A 442 5.30 26.38 -42.65
N PRO A 443 4.01 26.75 -42.74
CA PRO A 443 3.56 27.73 -43.73
C PRO A 443 4.30 29.09 -43.61
N PRO A 444 4.69 29.73 -44.73
CA PRO A 444 5.37 31.04 -44.72
C PRO A 444 4.62 32.19 -44.03
N ARG A 445 3.31 32.02 -43.81
CA ARG A 445 2.42 33.02 -43.19
C ARG A 445 1.72 32.47 -41.95
N ALA A 446 2.37 31.56 -41.21
CA ALA A 446 1.86 31.10 -39.92
C ALA A 446 1.62 32.30 -39.00
N LYS A 447 0.41 32.38 -38.42
CA LYS A 447 0.05 33.46 -37.50
C LYS A 447 0.78 33.26 -36.16
N PRO A 448 1.00 34.33 -35.37
CA PRO A 448 1.49 34.16 -34.00
C PRO A 448 0.58 33.26 -33.16
N GLY A 449 1.18 32.38 -32.34
CA GLY A 449 0.46 31.45 -31.48
C GLY A 449 1.27 30.21 -31.10
N LEU A 450 0.64 29.32 -30.33
CA LEU A 450 1.19 28.02 -29.95
C LEU A 450 0.71 26.93 -30.91
N TYR A 451 1.64 26.14 -31.43
CA TYR A 451 1.39 25.10 -32.42
C TYR A 451 1.88 23.75 -31.86
N PRO A 452 1.01 22.93 -31.28
CA PRO A 452 1.39 21.61 -30.80
C PRO A 452 1.62 20.65 -31.97
N VAL A 453 2.77 19.96 -31.95
CA VAL A 453 3.10 18.84 -32.82
C VAL A 453 3.11 17.59 -31.97
N ARG A 454 2.31 16.59 -32.34
CA ARG A 454 2.08 15.41 -31.51
C ARG A 454 2.71 14.17 -32.16
N ALA A 455 3.53 13.45 -31.42
CA ALA A 455 4.07 12.16 -31.83
C ALA A 455 3.25 11.05 -31.18
N GLN A 456 2.41 10.38 -31.98
CA GLN A 456 1.53 9.30 -31.53
C GLN A 456 2.16 7.95 -31.85
N LEU A 457 2.67 7.27 -30.83
CA LEU A 457 3.18 5.92 -30.91
C LEU A 457 2.04 4.91 -30.75
N HIS A 458 1.97 3.93 -31.66
CA HIS A 458 1.03 2.82 -31.60
C HIS A 458 1.72 1.49 -31.89
N VAL A 459 1.56 0.52 -31.01
CA VAL A 459 2.09 -0.85 -31.17
C VAL A 459 1.11 -1.67 -32.02
N THR A 460 1.56 -2.11 -33.18
CA THR A 460 0.75 -2.85 -34.17
C THR A 460 1.11 -4.34 -34.26
N GLY A 461 2.22 -4.77 -33.65
CA GLY A 461 2.72 -6.14 -33.65
C GLY A 461 1.80 -7.17 -32.95
N ALA A 462 1.55 -8.29 -33.63
CA ALA A 462 0.42 -9.20 -33.44
C ALA A 462 0.41 -10.08 -32.16
N ALA A 463 -0.81 -10.32 -31.67
CA ALA A 463 -1.33 -11.38 -30.78
C ALA A 463 -0.71 -11.63 -29.39
N LYS A 464 0.60 -11.46 -29.20
CA LYS A 464 1.30 -11.83 -27.95
C LYS A 464 1.53 -10.67 -26.98
N VAL A 465 1.30 -9.43 -27.43
CA VAL A 465 1.47 -8.22 -26.59
C VAL A 465 0.20 -7.98 -25.75
N PRO A 466 0.32 -7.64 -24.45
CA PRO A 466 -0.83 -7.32 -23.61
C PRO A 466 -1.71 -6.22 -24.22
N PRO A 467 -3.05 -6.32 -24.12
CA PRO A 467 -3.95 -5.28 -24.63
C PRO A 467 -3.63 -3.87 -24.14
N ALA A 468 -3.28 -3.73 -22.85
CA ALA A 468 -2.89 -2.45 -22.24
C ALA A 468 -1.65 -1.80 -22.87
N TRP A 469 -0.76 -2.59 -23.50
CA TRP A 469 0.45 -2.07 -24.16
C TRP A 469 0.18 -1.52 -25.57
N ARG A 470 -1.03 -1.73 -26.11
CA ARG A 470 -1.43 -1.29 -27.45
C ARG A 470 -2.17 0.05 -27.46
N GLN A 471 -2.32 0.67 -26.29
CA GLN A 471 -2.86 2.02 -26.17
C GLN A 471 -1.97 3.01 -26.92
N VAL A 472 -2.56 4.08 -27.45
CA VAL A 472 -1.79 5.10 -28.15
C VAL A 472 -1.07 5.94 -27.11
N VAL A 473 0.24 6.11 -27.27
CA VAL A 473 1.06 6.96 -26.40
C VAL A 473 1.46 8.20 -27.19
N GLU A 474 1.24 9.39 -26.62
CA GLU A 474 1.47 10.68 -27.27
C GLU A 474 2.47 11.53 -26.49
N ASP A 475 3.54 12.01 -27.15
CA ASP A 475 4.31 13.16 -26.67
C ASP A 475 4.00 14.38 -27.52
N VAL A 476 4.10 15.57 -26.92
CA VAL A 476 3.76 16.83 -27.57
C VAL A 476 4.95 17.77 -27.52
N CYS A 477 5.38 18.25 -28.68
CA CYS A 477 6.29 19.37 -28.82
C CYS A 477 5.50 20.65 -29.06
N LEU A 478 5.76 21.70 -28.28
CA LEU A 478 5.11 22.99 -28.44
C LEU A 478 6.01 23.94 -29.24
N VAL A 479 5.54 24.36 -30.42
CA VAL A 479 6.22 25.36 -31.25
C VAL A 479 5.55 26.72 -31.04
N SER A 480 6.27 27.68 -30.47
CA SER A 480 5.81 29.05 -30.32
C SER A 480 6.24 29.87 -31.54
N VAL A 481 5.25 30.42 -32.26
CA VAL A 481 5.47 31.32 -33.39
C VAL A 481 5.13 32.74 -32.97
N GLY A 482 6.04 33.68 -33.20
CA GLY A 482 5.82 35.10 -32.87
C GLY A 482 5.82 35.41 -31.36
N GLY A 483 6.45 34.57 -30.53
CA GLY A 483 6.67 34.83 -29.10
C GLY A 483 5.45 34.63 -28.21
N ALA A 484 4.52 33.75 -28.59
CA ALA A 484 3.38 33.38 -27.75
C ALA A 484 3.85 32.71 -26.45
N ASP A 485 3.25 33.10 -25.33
CA ASP A 485 3.46 32.47 -24.03
C ASP A 485 2.62 31.19 -23.87
N ASP A 486 2.94 30.43 -22.83
CA ASP A 486 2.27 29.16 -22.51
C ASP A 486 0.97 29.32 -21.72
N GLY A 487 0.60 30.55 -21.33
CA GLY A 487 -0.58 30.83 -20.53
C GLY A 487 -1.87 30.45 -21.25
N GLY A 488 -1.89 30.59 -22.57
CA GLY A 488 -3.01 30.20 -23.43
C GLY A 488 -3.08 28.71 -23.78
N LEU A 489 -2.17 27.84 -23.31
CA LEU A 489 -2.17 26.43 -23.73
C LEU A 489 -3.41 25.66 -23.23
N ALA A 490 -3.77 25.85 -21.97
CA ALA A 490 -4.99 25.32 -21.36
C ALA A 490 -5.36 26.17 -20.14
N TYR A 491 -6.62 26.60 -20.07
CA TYR A 491 -7.13 27.43 -18.97
C TYR A 491 -8.58 27.08 -18.63
N LEU A 492 -8.98 27.37 -17.39
CA LEU A 492 -10.35 27.21 -16.93
C LEU A 492 -11.21 28.36 -17.48
N VAL A 493 -12.24 28.02 -18.26
CA VAL A 493 -13.24 28.97 -18.78
C VAL A 493 -14.38 29.10 -17.79
N ASP A 494 -14.89 27.96 -17.32
CA ASP A 494 -15.95 27.89 -16.32
C ASP A 494 -15.68 26.76 -15.31
N GLY A 495 -15.86 27.07 -14.03
CA GLY A 495 -15.60 26.17 -12.92
C GLY A 495 -16.81 25.32 -12.55
N PRO A 496 -16.62 24.30 -11.68
CA PRO A 496 -17.76 23.56 -11.15
C PRO A 496 -18.57 24.45 -10.21
N ALA A 497 -19.84 24.09 -10.03
CA ALA A 497 -20.74 24.69 -9.05
C ALA A 497 -20.98 23.74 -7.88
N ASP A 498 -21.43 24.29 -6.75
CA ASP A 498 -21.88 23.50 -5.60
C ASP A 498 -23.03 22.56 -6.01
N VAL A 499 -22.99 21.34 -5.45
CA VAL A 499 -23.97 20.28 -5.72
C VAL A 499 -24.77 19.99 -4.46
N GLU A 500 -26.10 19.96 -4.59
CA GLU A 500 -27.03 19.46 -3.58
C GLU A 500 -27.88 18.34 -4.18
N VAL A 501 -27.81 17.14 -3.61
CA VAL A 501 -28.46 15.93 -4.15
C VAL A 501 -29.06 15.12 -3.01
N ALA A 502 -30.24 14.51 -3.21
CA ALA A 502 -30.80 13.61 -2.21
C ALA A 502 -30.16 12.22 -2.33
N ALA A 503 -30.13 11.46 -1.24
CA ALA A 503 -29.71 10.06 -1.31
C ALA A 503 -30.60 9.27 -2.31
N GLY A 504 -29.96 8.57 -3.24
CA GLY A 504 -30.64 7.82 -4.32
C GLY A 504 -30.96 8.62 -5.58
N ASP A 505 -30.76 9.95 -5.58
CA ASP A 505 -30.88 10.80 -6.77
C ASP A 505 -29.51 11.00 -7.45
N SER A 506 -29.52 11.69 -8.60
CA SER A 506 -28.32 12.06 -9.36
C SER A 506 -28.26 13.56 -9.64
N ALA A 507 -27.04 14.10 -9.64
CA ALA A 507 -26.70 15.46 -10.05
C ALA A 507 -25.44 15.45 -10.93
N ARG A 508 -25.06 16.62 -11.48
CA ARG A 508 -23.90 16.76 -12.37
C ARG A 508 -22.96 17.87 -11.88
N LEU A 509 -21.67 17.58 -11.92
CA LEU A 509 -20.58 18.53 -11.72
C LEU A 509 -19.83 18.69 -13.04
N ALA A 510 -19.57 19.92 -13.50
CA ALA A 510 -18.93 20.13 -14.80
C ALA A 510 -17.87 21.22 -14.77
N VAL A 511 -16.91 21.16 -15.69
CA VAL A 511 -15.92 22.21 -15.93
C VAL A 511 -15.77 22.47 -17.43
N THR A 512 -15.49 23.71 -17.81
CA THR A 512 -15.19 24.08 -19.19
C THR A 512 -13.74 24.53 -19.30
N ILE A 513 -12.99 23.90 -20.21
CA ILE A 513 -11.58 24.19 -20.48
C ILE A 513 -11.45 24.84 -21.85
N GLY A 514 -10.62 25.86 -21.94
CA GLY A 514 -10.29 26.57 -23.18
C GLY A 514 -8.81 26.47 -23.54
N THR A 515 -8.51 26.72 -24.80
CA THR A 515 -7.15 26.86 -25.32
C THR A 515 -7.08 27.96 -26.37
N ASP A 516 -5.92 28.60 -26.49
CA ASP A 516 -5.55 29.49 -27.58
C ASP A 516 -4.62 28.78 -28.59
N ALA A 517 -4.29 27.51 -28.34
CA ALA A 517 -3.46 26.70 -29.23
C ALA A 517 -4.10 26.57 -30.62
N CYS A 518 -3.27 26.59 -31.64
CA CYS A 518 -3.68 26.62 -33.04
C CYS A 518 -3.95 25.22 -33.63
N ALA A 519 -3.95 24.17 -32.82
CA ALA A 519 -4.30 22.81 -33.22
C ALA A 519 -4.93 22.05 -32.04
N ASP A 520 -5.65 20.98 -32.36
CA ASP A 520 -6.36 20.17 -31.37
C ASP A 520 -5.39 19.49 -30.39
N LEU A 521 -5.79 19.45 -29.13
CA LEU A 521 -5.05 18.84 -28.03
C LEU A 521 -5.88 17.75 -27.38
N SER A 522 -5.19 16.71 -26.91
CA SER A 522 -5.77 15.69 -26.04
C SER A 522 -5.72 16.21 -24.61
N LEU A 523 -6.85 16.18 -23.90
CA LEU A 523 -6.89 16.48 -22.47
C LEU A 523 -7.34 15.26 -21.66
N GLU A 524 -6.96 15.25 -20.39
CA GLU A 524 -7.48 14.36 -19.38
C GLU A 524 -7.95 15.15 -18.15
N ALA A 525 -9.13 14.85 -17.63
CA ALA A 525 -9.72 15.50 -16.47
C ALA A 525 -9.94 14.48 -15.37
N HIS A 526 -9.35 14.70 -14.21
CA HIS A 526 -9.49 13.87 -13.02
C HIS A 526 -10.35 14.57 -11.99
N LEU A 527 -11.37 13.86 -11.52
CA LEU A 527 -12.16 14.26 -10.38
C LEU A 527 -11.41 13.92 -9.09
N ILE A 528 -11.30 14.90 -8.19
CA ILE A 528 -10.65 14.76 -6.89
C ILE A 528 -11.67 15.08 -5.81
N SER A 529 -11.90 14.12 -4.91
CA SER A 529 -12.83 14.22 -3.78
C SER A 529 -12.40 13.30 -2.64
N PRO A 530 -12.96 13.43 -1.41
CA PRO A 530 -12.68 12.50 -0.32
C PRO A 530 -12.99 11.05 -0.68
N TRP A 531 -12.15 10.11 -0.21
CA TRP A 531 -12.21 8.68 -0.55
C TRP A 531 -13.60 8.05 -0.40
N GLY A 532 -14.34 8.39 0.67
CA GLY A 532 -15.70 7.88 0.91
C GLY A 532 -16.75 8.28 -0.14
N THR A 533 -16.37 9.10 -1.11
CA THR A 533 -17.25 9.56 -2.20
C THR A 533 -17.00 8.87 -3.54
N TRP A 534 -15.88 8.13 -3.70
CA TRP A 534 -15.43 7.63 -5.00
C TRP A 534 -16.36 6.62 -5.67
N GLU A 535 -17.16 5.90 -4.89
CA GLU A 535 -18.14 4.94 -5.40
C GLU A 535 -19.37 5.61 -6.04
N TRP A 536 -19.57 6.90 -5.79
CA TRP A 536 -20.78 7.61 -6.23
C TRP A 536 -20.54 8.99 -6.83
N ILE A 537 -19.31 9.48 -6.87
CA ILE A 537 -18.92 10.63 -7.70
C ILE A 537 -17.94 10.13 -8.75
N GLY A 538 -18.32 10.21 -10.03
CA GLY A 538 -17.50 9.65 -11.09
C GLY A 538 -17.89 10.12 -12.50
N PRO A 539 -17.20 9.62 -13.54
CA PRO A 539 -16.06 8.71 -13.45
C PRO A 539 -14.82 9.40 -12.85
N ALA A 540 -13.85 8.62 -12.36
CA ALA A 540 -12.63 9.19 -11.77
C ALA A 540 -11.80 10.03 -12.76
N ALA A 541 -11.86 9.69 -14.05
CA ALA A 541 -11.18 10.42 -15.12
C ALA A 541 -11.97 10.40 -16.45
N LEU A 542 -11.84 11.49 -17.22
CA LEU A 542 -12.43 11.68 -18.55
C LEU A 542 -11.38 12.21 -19.54
N GLY A 543 -11.32 11.62 -20.73
CA GLY A 543 -10.57 12.16 -21.86
C GLY A 543 -11.47 12.99 -22.77
N ALA A 544 -10.92 14.06 -23.37
CA ALA A 544 -11.59 14.78 -24.44
C ALA A 544 -10.59 15.40 -25.41
N VAL A 545 -11.08 15.80 -26.59
CA VAL A 545 -10.34 16.66 -27.51
C VAL A 545 -10.67 18.11 -27.20
N LEU A 546 -9.64 18.91 -26.94
CA LEU A 546 -9.72 20.35 -26.82
C LEU A 546 -9.47 20.94 -28.22
N PRO A 547 -10.52 21.43 -28.92
CA PRO A 547 -10.38 21.91 -30.28
C PRO A 547 -9.51 23.16 -30.35
N ALA A 548 -8.78 23.32 -31.46
CA ALA A 548 -7.95 24.48 -31.73
C ALA A 548 -8.71 25.80 -31.48
N ARG A 549 -8.16 26.68 -30.64
CA ARG A 549 -8.77 27.97 -30.24
C ARG A 549 -10.22 27.85 -29.75
N GLY A 550 -10.56 26.71 -29.15
CA GLY A 550 -11.91 26.41 -28.72
C GLY A 550 -11.98 25.98 -27.27
N THR A 551 -13.15 25.48 -26.90
CA THR A 551 -13.47 25.06 -25.54
C THR A 551 -14.13 23.68 -25.55
N VAL A 552 -14.04 22.97 -24.44
CA VAL A 552 -14.75 21.71 -24.21
C VAL A 552 -15.26 21.63 -22.78
N GLU A 553 -16.49 21.13 -22.61
CA GLU A 553 -17.11 20.87 -21.30
C GLU A 553 -16.89 19.41 -20.91
N LEU A 554 -16.54 19.17 -19.65
CA LEU A 554 -16.33 17.85 -19.05
C LEU A 554 -17.29 17.71 -17.86
N GLY A 555 -18.11 16.66 -17.86
CA GLY A 555 -19.14 16.43 -16.86
C GLY A 555 -18.95 15.14 -16.08
N PHE A 556 -19.12 15.21 -14.77
CA PHE A 556 -19.07 14.11 -13.81
C PHE A 556 -20.43 13.94 -13.14
N ASP A 557 -20.84 12.71 -12.92
CA ASP A 557 -22.07 12.33 -12.24
C ASP A 557 -21.85 12.26 -10.73
N VAL A 558 -22.83 12.75 -9.97
CA VAL A 558 -22.90 12.70 -8.50
C VAL A 558 -24.16 11.92 -8.14
N SER A 559 -24.03 10.65 -7.77
CA SER A 559 -25.16 9.72 -7.59
C SER A 559 -25.05 8.94 -6.27
N PRO A 560 -25.16 9.59 -5.10
CA PRO A 560 -25.06 8.92 -3.80
C PRO A 560 -26.11 7.82 -3.68
N PRO A 561 -25.77 6.61 -3.15
CA PRO A 561 -26.76 5.58 -2.95
C PRO A 561 -27.82 6.00 -1.93
N ALA A 562 -28.99 5.34 -1.97
CA ALA A 562 -30.15 5.66 -1.15
C ALA A 562 -29.93 5.52 0.37
N TRP A 563 -28.84 4.88 0.80
CA TRP A 563 -28.47 4.67 2.20
C TRP A 563 -27.33 5.58 2.68
N VAL A 564 -26.86 6.53 1.86
CA VAL A 564 -25.88 7.52 2.32
C VAL A 564 -26.55 8.44 3.34
N GLU A 565 -25.95 8.55 4.52
CA GLU A 565 -26.38 9.51 5.53
C GLU A 565 -26.13 10.96 5.08
N PRO A 566 -26.97 11.92 5.48
CA PRO A 566 -26.76 13.32 5.15
C PRO A 566 -25.37 13.83 5.56
N GLY A 567 -24.76 14.65 4.70
CA GLY A 567 -23.39 15.08 4.92
C GLY A 567 -22.90 16.09 3.89
N GLN A 568 -21.70 16.61 4.15
CA GLN A 568 -21.05 17.59 3.31
C GLN A 568 -19.62 17.15 2.97
N TRP A 569 -19.30 17.15 1.69
CA TRP A 569 -17.99 16.87 1.12
C TRP A 569 -17.57 17.98 0.17
N TRP A 570 -16.47 17.76 -0.53
CA TRP A 570 -15.97 18.65 -1.57
C TRP A 570 -15.54 17.86 -2.80
N ALA A 571 -15.53 18.53 -3.95
CA ALA A 571 -14.97 18.00 -5.18
C ALA A 571 -14.25 19.11 -5.95
N LEU A 572 -13.19 18.76 -6.67
CA LEU A 572 -12.52 19.64 -7.64
C LEU A 572 -12.04 18.82 -8.83
N VAL A 573 -11.77 19.48 -9.95
CA VAL A 573 -11.28 18.83 -11.18
C VAL A 573 -9.88 19.31 -11.48
N ARG A 574 -8.97 18.35 -11.72
CA ARG A 574 -7.64 18.59 -12.28
C ARG A 574 -7.64 18.20 -13.74
N VAL A 575 -7.18 19.08 -14.62
CA VAL A 575 -7.02 18.83 -16.04
C VAL A 575 -5.55 18.84 -16.44
N GLY A 576 -5.10 17.77 -17.09
CA GLY A 576 -3.80 17.66 -17.75
C GLY A 576 -3.95 17.83 -19.27
N CYS A 577 -3.09 18.64 -19.88
CA CYS A 577 -3.09 18.88 -21.33
C CYS A 577 -1.68 19.26 -21.79
N ALA A 578 -1.03 18.42 -22.61
CA ALA A 578 0.32 18.63 -23.15
C ALA A 578 1.36 19.08 -22.10
N GLY A 579 1.36 18.44 -20.93
CA GLY A 579 2.31 18.72 -19.84
C GLY A 579 1.94 19.95 -18.99
N ARG A 580 0.78 20.56 -19.23
CA ARG A 580 0.23 21.66 -18.43
C ARG A 580 -0.91 21.16 -17.53
N LEU A 581 -0.97 21.70 -16.32
CA LEU A 581 -2.03 21.44 -15.36
C LEU A 581 -2.92 22.66 -15.18
N VAL A 582 -4.23 22.41 -15.15
CA VAL A 582 -5.28 23.33 -14.72
C VAL A 582 -6.02 22.68 -13.57
N TYR A 583 -6.37 23.44 -12.55
CA TYR A 583 -7.22 22.94 -11.47
C TYR A 583 -8.39 23.89 -11.32
N SER A 584 -9.59 23.34 -11.13
CA SER A 584 -10.73 24.13 -10.71
C SER A 584 -10.62 24.53 -9.22
N PRO A 585 -11.40 25.53 -8.79
CA PRO A 585 -11.78 25.66 -7.39
C PRO A 585 -12.45 24.39 -6.88
N ALA A 586 -12.36 24.14 -5.57
CA ALA A 586 -13.18 23.12 -4.93
C ALA A 586 -14.59 23.65 -4.66
N VAL A 587 -15.58 22.80 -4.88
CA VAL A 587 -17.00 23.06 -4.63
C VAL A 587 -17.55 22.14 -3.57
N LYS A 588 -18.63 22.56 -2.93
CA LYS A 588 -19.36 21.77 -1.95
C LYS A 588 -20.16 20.67 -2.65
N VAL A 589 -20.15 19.48 -2.09
CA VAL A 589 -21.07 18.39 -2.45
C VAL A 589 -21.87 18.03 -1.21
N THR A 590 -23.18 18.26 -1.23
CA THR A 590 -24.07 18.03 -0.09
C THR A 590 -25.05 16.92 -0.43
N VAL A 591 -25.13 15.91 0.43
CA VAL A 591 -26.21 14.93 0.43
C VAL A 591 -27.20 15.33 1.51
N ARG A 592 -28.45 15.58 1.11
CA ARG A 592 -29.54 16.08 1.98
C ARG A 592 -30.40 14.97 2.56
#